data_AF-A0A956R0Q4-F1
#
_entry.id   AF-A0A956R0Q4-F1
#
_cell.length_a   1.000
_cell.length_b   1.000
_cell.length_c   1.000
_cell.angle_alpha   90.00
_cell.angle_beta   90.00
_cell.angle_gamma   90.00
#
_symmetry.space_group_name_H-M   'P 1'
#
loop_
_entity.id
_entity.type
_entity.pdbx_description
1 polymer ?
#
loop_
_entity_poly.entity_id
_entity_poly.type
_entity_poly.pdbx_seq_one_letter_code
_entity_poly.pdbx_strand_id
1 'polypeptide(L)'
;WTDHFKAELRFMAGAFLPAWLGTMLVFGLLYFLLVLFGDAPPDPEAPSRFVVAPVAFGYGMFIGFWPGVVIGGTRLTFKLVGAWALVPVTLIPLAIILALWLASDMLGALGHDVFDAAMEVGSDREWLVAAVGKAAHAGPVILVIVIPLLLVDLGAIALDPAVLVPLFILALAFVLVIAVAAIPTALFSALVLLRAYLVRLRDRVRARNEDSPPASAA
;
A
#
# COMPACT_ATOMS: atom_id res chain seq x y z
N TRP A 1 14.89 -32.75 16.06
CA TRP A 1 14.57 -31.77 14.99
C TRP A 1 13.23 -31.06 15.24
N THR A 2 12.19 -31.79 15.63
CA THR A 2 10.85 -31.27 15.96
C THR A 2 10.81 -30.21 17.06
N ASP A 3 11.65 -30.30 18.08
CA ASP A 3 11.59 -29.39 19.23
C ASP A 3 12.19 -28.01 18.94
N HIS A 4 13.26 -27.94 18.14
CA HIS A 4 13.81 -26.68 17.67
C HIS A 4 12.81 -25.92 16.79
N PHE A 5 12.13 -26.63 15.89
CA PHE A 5 11.10 -26.05 15.03
C PHE A 5 9.92 -25.49 15.84
N LYS A 6 9.38 -26.27 16.79
CA LYS A 6 8.28 -25.82 17.66
C LYS A 6 8.65 -24.59 18.48
N ALA A 7 9.87 -24.55 18.99
CA ALA A 7 10.34 -23.43 19.79
C ALA A 7 10.58 -22.16 18.95
N GLU A 8 11.01 -22.29 17.69
CA GLU A 8 11.08 -21.16 16.77
C GLU A 8 9.70 -20.66 16.36
N LEU A 9 8.74 -21.56 16.10
CA LEU A 9 7.35 -21.18 15.81
C LEU A 9 6.70 -20.43 16.98
N ARG A 10 6.93 -20.88 18.22
CA ARG A 10 6.46 -20.18 19.43
C ARG A 10 7.08 -18.79 19.56
N PHE A 11 8.35 -18.64 19.22
CA PHE A 11 9.02 -17.34 19.19
C PHE A 11 8.41 -16.41 18.14
N MET A 12 8.20 -16.90 16.92
CA MET A 12 7.58 -16.14 15.82
C MET A 12 6.15 -15.73 16.18
N ALA A 13 5.35 -16.67 16.68
CA ALA A 13 3.98 -16.42 17.13
C ALA A 13 3.95 -15.41 18.31
N GLY A 14 4.84 -15.55 19.28
CA GLY A 14 4.97 -14.63 20.41
C GLY A 14 5.40 -13.21 20.02
N ALA A 15 6.10 -13.06 18.90
CA ALA A 15 6.44 -11.75 18.34
C ALA A 15 5.28 -11.14 17.53
N PHE A 16 4.57 -11.95 16.74
CA PHE A 16 3.51 -11.51 15.82
C PHE A 16 2.16 -11.30 16.51
N LEU A 17 1.65 -12.31 17.23
CA LEU A 17 0.27 -12.35 17.74
C LEU A 17 -0.08 -11.17 18.65
N PRO A 18 0.74 -10.77 19.64
CA PRO A 18 0.36 -9.68 20.54
C PRO A 18 0.22 -8.34 19.81
N ALA A 19 1.06 -8.10 18.80
CA ALA A 19 1.03 -6.88 18.02
C ALA A 19 -0.12 -6.87 17.01
N TRP A 20 -0.37 -8.00 16.34
CA TRP A 20 -1.49 -8.17 15.42
C TRP A 20 -2.84 -8.04 16.14
N LEU A 21 -3.05 -8.82 17.22
CA LEU A 21 -4.27 -8.76 18.02
C LEU A 21 -4.43 -7.41 18.70
N GLY A 22 -3.36 -6.84 19.27
CA GLY A 22 -3.42 -5.52 19.90
C GLY A 22 -3.91 -4.45 18.92
N THR A 23 -3.42 -4.47 17.68
CA THR A 23 -3.88 -3.54 16.64
C THR A 23 -5.35 -3.76 16.29
N MET A 24 -5.76 -5.01 16.08
CA MET A 24 -7.17 -5.32 15.79
C MET A 24 -8.11 -4.86 16.92
N LEU A 25 -7.70 -5.07 18.17
CA LEU A 25 -8.47 -4.64 19.34
C LEU A 25 -8.55 -3.12 19.43
N VAL A 26 -7.47 -2.40 19.14
CA VAL A 26 -7.48 -0.94 19.11
C VAL A 26 -8.47 -0.42 18.06
N PHE A 27 -8.43 -0.95 16.83
CA PHE A 27 -9.38 -0.53 15.79
C PHE A 27 -10.82 -0.92 16.11
N GLY A 28 -11.05 -2.15 16.61
CA GLY A 28 -12.37 -2.57 17.07
C GLY A 28 -12.90 -1.64 18.15
N LEU A 29 -12.07 -1.30 19.14
CA LEU A 29 -12.44 -0.39 20.23
C LEU A 29 -12.73 1.02 19.71
N LEU A 30 -11.93 1.55 18.78
CA LEU A 30 -12.18 2.87 18.18
C LEU A 30 -13.55 2.94 17.50
N TYR A 31 -13.90 1.94 16.69
CA TYR A 31 -15.21 1.88 16.02
C TYR A 31 -16.36 1.67 17.01
N PHE A 32 -16.16 0.84 18.03
CA PHE A 32 -17.13 0.67 19.11
C PHE A 32 -17.42 1.99 19.83
N LEU A 33 -16.37 2.71 20.23
CA LEU A 33 -16.49 4.00 20.91
C LEU A 33 -17.12 5.07 20.02
N LEU A 34 -16.77 5.08 18.73
CA LEU A 34 -17.35 6.02 17.76
C LEU A 34 -18.86 5.81 17.59
N VAL A 35 -19.34 4.58 17.61
CA VAL A 35 -20.79 4.29 17.53
C VAL A 35 -21.50 4.54 18.86
N LEU A 36 -20.87 4.21 19.99
CA LEU A 36 -21.50 4.34 21.30
C LEU A 36 -21.60 5.81 21.75
N PHE A 37 -20.54 6.59 21.51
CA PHE A 37 -20.41 7.98 21.98
C PHE A 37 -20.47 9.02 20.85
N GLY A 38 -20.67 8.61 19.60
CA GLY A 38 -20.75 9.54 18.47
C GLY A 38 -22.02 10.38 18.48
N ASP A 39 -21.88 11.64 18.07
CA ASP A 39 -22.98 12.61 17.95
C ASP A 39 -23.71 12.49 16.59
N ALA A 40 -23.85 11.26 16.08
CA ALA A 40 -24.63 11.04 14.85
C ALA A 40 -26.09 11.48 15.09
N PRO A 41 -26.70 12.24 14.15
CA PRO A 41 -28.07 12.69 14.28
C PRO A 41 -28.98 11.48 14.55
N PRO A 42 -29.93 11.59 15.48
CA PRO A 42 -30.82 10.48 15.80
C PRO A 42 -31.71 10.19 14.59
N ASP A 43 -31.45 9.06 13.93
CA ASP A 43 -32.32 8.50 12.91
C ASP A 43 -33.39 7.65 13.61
N PRO A 44 -34.69 7.99 13.49
CA PRO A 44 -35.78 7.28 14.14
C PRO A 44 -35.96 5.83 13.67
N GLU A 45 -35.39 5.44 12.53
CA GLU A 45 -35.44 4.06 12.01
C GLU A 45 -34.19 3.24 12.37
N ALA A 46 -33.16 3.87 12.95
CA ALA A 46 -31.91 3.18 13.25
C ALA A 46 -32.03 2.23 14.46
N PRO A 47 -31.40 1.04 14.39
CA PRO A 47 -31.30 0.15 15.54
C PRO A 47 -30.58 0.83 16.72
N SER A 48 -30.93 0.45 17.95
CA SER A 48 -30.30 0.96 19.17
C SER A 48 -28.77 0.89 19.09
N ARG A 49 -28.09 1.94 19.56
CA ARG A 49 -26.62 2.02 19.58
C ARG A 49 -25.97 0.84 20.32
N PHE A 50 -26.65 0.28 21.31
CA PHE A 50 -26.20 -0.92 22.03
C PHE A 50 -26.21 -2.19 21.19
N VAL A 51 -27.05 -2.24 20.15
CA VAL A 51 -27.10 -3.35 19.17
C VAL A 51 -26.07 -3.12 18.07
N VAL A 52 -25.88 -1.88 17.62
CA VAL A 52 -24.95 -1.54 16.53
C VAL A 52 -23.49 -1.55 17.01
N ALA A 53 -23.20 -1.19 18.27
CA ALA A 53 -21.84 -1.08 18.77
C ALA A 53 -21.04 -2.40 18.73
N PRO A 54 -21.58 -3.58 19.13
CA PRO A 54 -20.89 -4.87 18.95
C PRO A 54 -20.59 -5.20 17.49
N VAL A 55 -21.49 -4.83 16.56
CA VAL A 55 -21.28 -5.02 15.11
C VAL A 55 -20.16 -4.11 14.62
N ALA A 56 -20.16 -2.85 15.04
CA ALA A 56 -19.11 -1.89 14.74
C ALA A 56 -17.74 -2.31 15.28
N PHE A 57 -17.70 -2.93 16.47
CA PHE A 57 -16.48 -3.53 17.01
C PHE A 57 -15.95 -4.63 16.09
N GLY A 58 -16.79 -5.57 15.66
CA GLY A 58 -16.41 -6.64 14.74
C GLY A 58 -15.91 -6.11 13.40
N TYR A 59 -16.59 -5.09 12.85
CA TYR A 59 -16.16 -4.40 11.64
C TYR A 59 -14.82 -3.68 11.82
N GLY A 60 -14.64 -2.99 12.95
CA GLY A 60 -13.37 -2.34 13.31
C GLY A 60 -12.23 -3.35 13.45
N MET A 61 -12.46 -4.52 14.04
CA MET A 61 -11.46 -5.59 14.08
C MET A 61 -11.10 -6.08 12.67
N PHE A 62 -12.08 -6.21 11.78
CA PHE A 62 -11.84 -6.61 10.39
C PHE A 62 -11.00 -5.56 9.65
N ILE A 63 -11.30 -4.27 9.80
CA ILE A 63 -10.45 -3.19 9.26
C ILE A 63 -9.06 -3.25 9.87
N GLY A 64 -8.98 -3.43 11.19
CA GLY A 64 -7.74 -3.51 11.96
C GLY A 64 -6.85 -4.71 11.60
N PHE A 65 -7.38 -5.70 10.88
CA PHE A 65 -6.65 -6.88 10.44
C PHE A 65 -5.42 -6.50 9.59
N TRP A 66 -5.60 -5.70 8.54
CA TRP A 66 -4.53 -5.30 7.62
C TRP A 66 -3.41 -4.48 8.27
N PRO A 67 -3.69 -3.36 8.97
CA PRO A 67 -2.66 -2.65 9.70
C PRO A 67 -2.05 -3.52 10.80
N GLY A 68 -2.83 -4.42 11.42
CA GLY A 68 -2.32 -5.39 12.37
C GLY A 68 -1.30 -6.35 11.75
N VAL A 69 -1.54 -6.84 10.53
CA VAL A 69 -0.60 -7.71 9.80
C VAL A 69 0.70 -6.94 9.52
N VAL A 70 0.60 -5.66 9.14
CA VAL A 70 1.77 -4.79 8.92
C VAL A 70 2.56 -4.60 10.21
N ILE A 71 1.91 -4.22 11.31
CA ILE A 71 2.56 -3.98 12.61
C ILE A 71 3.15 -5.28 13.18
N GLY A 72 2.37 -6.37 13.17
CA GLY A 72 2.81 -7.69 13.62
C GLY A 72 3.97 -8.23 12.77
N GLY A 73 3.87 -8.11 11.44
CA GLY A 73 4.91 -8.50 10.50
C GLY A 73 6.19 -7.68 10.67
N THR A 74 6.07 -6.37 10.89
CA THR A 74 7.22 -5.49 11.17
C THR A 74 7.91 -5.89 12.46
N ARG A 75 7.16 -6.08 13.54
CA ARG A 75 7.70 -6.51 14.84
C ARG A 75 8.39 -7.88 14.73
N LEU A 76 7.77 -8.83 14.03
CA LEU A 76 8.35 -10.14 13.77
C LEU A 76 9.67 -10.00 12.99
N THR A 77 9.68 -9.21 11.92
CA THR A 77 10.86 -8.98 11.09
C THR A 77 12.00 -8.38 11.94
N PHE A 78 11.74 -7.34 12.74
CA PHE A 78 12.73 -6.78 13.65
C PHE A 78 13.25 -7.80 14.69
N LYS A 79 12.39 -8.68 15.20
CA LYS A 79 12.83 -9.75 16.11
C LYS A 79 13.73 -10.76 15.41
N LEU A 80 13.42 -11.14 14.16
CA LEU A 80 14.16 -12.13 13.40
C LEU A 80 15.52 -11.60 12.89
N VAL A 81 15.52 -10.42 12.27
CA VAL A 81 16.67 -9.86 11.54
C VAL A 81 17.22 -8.55 12.13
N GLY A 82 16.47 -7.87 12.99
CA GLY A 82 16.99 -6.71 13.73
C GLY A 82 17.01 -5.44 12.91
N ALA A 83 18.04 -4.61 13.13
CA ALA A 83 18.26 -3.38 12.37
C ALA A 83 18.40 -3.64 10.85
N TRP A 84 18.79 -4.85 10.45
CA TRP A 84 18.83 -5.25 9.04
C TRP A 84 17.46 -5.20 8.35
N ALA A 85 16.36 -5.23 9.10
CA ALA A 85 15.01 -4.99 8.57
C ALA A 85 14.86 -3.62 7.89
N LEU A 86 15.72 -2.63 8.24
CA LEU A 86 15.71 -1.30 7.63
C LEU A 86 16.31 -1.27 6.22
N VAL A 87 17.07 -2.30 5.82
CA VAL A 87 17.69 -2.35 4.50
C VAL A 87 16.67 -2.28 3.37
N PRO A 88 15.66 -3.18 3.25
CA PRO A 88 14.66 -3.05 2.19
C PRO A 88 13.82 -1.76 2.33
N VAL A 89 13.55 -1.33 3.56
CA VAL A 89 12.74 -0.13 3.86
C VAL A 89 13.41 1.14 3.35
N THR A 90 14.75 1.18 3.31
CA THR A 90 15.51 2.35 2.86
C THR A 90 16.01 2.19 1.43
N LEU A 91 16.55 1.02 1.09
CA LEU A 91 17.21 0.77 -0.19
C LEU A 91 16.22 0.71 -1.35
N ILE A 92 15.05 0.11 -1.18
CA ILE A 92 14.05 -0.01 -2.26
C ILE A 92 13.49 1.37 -2.63
N PRO A 93 13.01 2.21 -1.69
CA PRO A 93 12.54 3.55 -2.04
C PRO A 93 13.66 4.40 -2.65
N LEU A 94 14.88 4.33 -2.11
CA LEU A 94 16.01 5.10 -2.65
C LEU A 94 16.35 4.69 -4.09
N ALA A 95 16.32 3.39 -4.38
CA ALA A 95 16.57 2.89 -5.73
C ALA A 95 15.46 3.29 -6.71
N ILE A 96 14.20 3.26 -6.27
CA ILE A 96 13.07 3.74 -7.08
C ILE A 96 13.22 5.24 -7.36
N ILE A 97 13.52 6.05 -6.35
CA ILE A 97 13.75 7.49 -6.51
C ILE A 97 14.89 7.74 -7.50
N LEU A 98 16.01 7.03 -7.35
CA LEU A 98 17.16 7.17 -8.25
C LEU A 98 16.82 6.76 -9.69
N ALA A 99 16.08 5.67 -9.86
CA ALA A 99 15.69 5.19 -11.18
C ALA A 99 14.70 6.15 -11.87
N LEU A 100 13.71 6.67 -11.14
CA LEU A 100 12.80 7.69 -11.65
C LEU A 100 13.53 8.99 -11.98
N TRP A 101 14.52 9.38 -11.18
CA TRP A 101 15.36 10.54 -11.46
C TRP A 101 16.21 10.34 -12.71
N LEU A 102 16.84 9.17 -12.90
CA LEU A 102 17.62 8.85 -14.10
C LEU A 102 16.75 8.74 -15.37
N ALA A 103 15.49 8.33 -15.22
CA ALA A 103 14.54 8.18 -16.31
C ALA A 103 13.66 9.42 -16.54
N SER A 104 13.88 10.52 -15.81
CA SER A 104 12.98 11.69 -15.81
C SER A 104 12.79 12.28 -17.19
N ASP A 105 13.87 12.37 -17.97
CA ASP A 105 13.85 13.01 -19.29
C ASP A 105 13.09 12.13 -20.29
N MET A 106 13.30 10.81 -20.25
CA MET A 106 12.58 9.84 -21.08
C MET A 106 11.10 9.80 -20.74
N LEU A 107 10.76 9.71 -19.45
CA LEU A 107 9.37 9.71 -18.99
C LEU A 107 8.68 11.05 -19.28
N GLY A 108 9.43 12.15 -19.18
CA GLY A 108 8.98 13.48 -19.56
C GLY A 108 8.65 13.55 -21.05
N ALA A 109 9.54 13.05 -21.93
CA ALA A 109 9.29 13.01 -23.37
C ALA A 109 8.04 12.19 -23.73
N LEU A 110 7.90 10.98 -23.18
CA LEU A 110 6.71 10.15 -23.37
C LEU A 110 5.43 10.82 -22.82
N GLY A 111 5.56 11.61 -21.76
CA GLY A 111 4.46 12.42 -21.24
C GLY A 111 4.01 13.52 -22.20
N HIS A 112 4.96 14.16 -22.91
CA HIS A 112 4.65 15.11 -23.97
C HIS A 112 3.98 14.42 -25.16
N ASP A 113 4.44 13.23 -25.56
CA ASP A 113 3.80 12.46 -26.65
C ASP A 113 2.33 12.13 -26.35
N VAL A 114 2.01 11.78 -25.10
CA VAL A 114 0.61 11.57 -24.65
C VAL A 114 -0.18 12.86 -24.71
N PHE A 115 0.42 13.99 -24.30
CA PHE A 115 -0.24 15.28 -24.31
C PHE A 115 -0.51 15.75 -25.75
N ASP A 116 0.45 15.60 -26.64
CA ASP A 116 0.31 15.96 -28.06
C ASP A 116 -0.77 15.12 -28.73
N ALA A 117 -0.79 13.80 -28.50
CA ALA A 117 -1.84 12.92 -29.01
C ALA A 117 -3.24 13.29 -28.47
N ALA A 118 -3.34 13.66 -27.18
CA ALA A 118 -4.59 14.11 -26.59
C ALA A 118 -5.06 15.45 -27.15
N MET A 119 -4.13 16.37 -27.45
CA MET A 119 -4.43 17.65 -28.06
C MET A 119 -4.87 17.50 -29.52
N GLU A 120 -4.25 16.60 -30.28
CA GLU A 120 -4.63 16.29 -31.66
C GLU A 120 -6.06 15.74 -31.73
N VAL A 121 -6.37 14.69 -30.95
CA VAL A 121 -7.72 14.10 -30.88
C VAL A 121 -8.74 15.09 -30.30
N GLY A 122 -8.32 15.93 -29.35
CA GLY A 122 -9.16 16.99 -28.79
C GLY A 122 -9.47 18.12 -29.78
N SER A 123 -8.55 18.43 -30.69
CA SER A 123 -8.73 19.48 -31.69
C SER A 123 -9.76 19.14 -32.77
N ASP A 124 -9.90 17.85 -33.09
CA ASP A 124 -10.92 17.34 -34.01
C ASP A 124 -12.34 17.34 -33.41
N ARG A 125 -12.47 17.52 -32.09
CA ARG A 125 -13.75 17.64 -31.39
C ARG A 125 -14.13 19.13 -31.22
N GLU A 126 -14.54 19.76 -32.33
CA GLU A 126 -14.91 21.19 -32.45
C GLU A 126 -15.88 21.74 -31.38
N TRP A 127 -16.65 20.88 -30.72
CA TRP A 127 -17.65 21.30 -29.74
C TRP A 127 -17.05 21.81 -28.43
N LEU A 128 -15.81 21.44 -28.07
CA LEU A 128 -15.13 21.90 -26.85
C LEU A 128 -14.83 23.41 -26.89
N VAL A 129 -14.38 23.92 -28.04
CA VAL A 129 -14.10 25.36 -28.26
C VAL A 129 -15.40 26.15 -28.46
N ALA A 130 -16.38 25.57 -29.17
CA ALA A 130 -17.65 26.22 -29.45
C ALA A 130 -18.59 26.29 -28.23
N ALA A 131 -18.57 25.27 -27.35
CA ALA A 131 -19.42 25.22 -26.16
C ALA A 131 -18.85 26.05 -25.01
N VAL A 132 -17.54 26.04 -24.78
CA VAL A 132 -16.90 26.85 -23.71
C VAL A 132 -17.05 28.34 -24.01
N GLY A 133 -16.90 28.76 -25.27
CA GLY A 133 -17.09 30.17 -25.67
C GLY A 133 -18.52 30.70 -25.48
N LYS A 134 -19.55 29.88 -25.76
CA LYS A 134 -20.96 30.26 -25.57
C LYS A 134 -21.45 30.07 -24.13
N ALA A 135 -20.91 29.09 -23.39
CA ALA A 135 -21.29 28.78 -22.02
C ALA A 135 -20.63 29.71 -20.99
N ALA A 136 -19.47 30.29 -21.28
CA ALA A 136 -18.74 31.17 -20.35
C ALA A 136 -19.54 32.42 -19.89
N HIS A 137 -20.57 32.83 -20.65
CA HIS A 137 -21.47 33.94 -20.26
C HIS A 137 -22.58 33.55 -19.28
N ALA A 138 -22.81 32.26 -18.99
CA ALA A 138 -23.92 31.79 -18.18
C ALA A 138 -23.61 31.62 -16.67
N GLY A 139 -22.42 32.02 -16.22
CA GLY A 139 -22.05 32.01 -14.80
C GLY A 139 -21.83 30.60 -14.19
N PRO A 140 -21.65 30.49 -12.86
CA PRO A 140 -21.16 29.27 -12.19
C PRO A 140 -22.07 28.03 -12.34
N VAL A 141 -23.37 28.22 -12.60
CA VAL A 141 -24.34 27.13 -12.73
C VAL A 141 -24.06 26.24 -13.94
N ILE A 142 -23.46 26.80 -15.00
CA ILE A 142 -23.16 26.00 -16.20
C ILE A 142 -22.02 25.00 -15.95
N LEU A 143 -21.14 25.24 -14.98
CA LEU A 143 -20.08 24.29 -14.60
C LEU A 143 -20.66 22.95 -14.13
N VAL A 144 -21.84 22.94 -13.50
CA VAL A 144 -22.50 21.71 -13.05
C VAL A 144 -22.93 20.82 -14.24
N ILE A 145 -23.18 21.42 -15.40
CA ILE A 145 -23.58 20.71 -16.63
C ILE A 145 -22.36 20.44 -17.52
N VAL A 146 -21.45 21.40 -17.60
CA VAL A 146 -20.25 21.33 -18.43
C VAL A 146 -19.24 20.35 -17.85
N ILE A 147 -19.04 20.28 -16.53
CA ILE A 147 -18.06 19.36 -15.92
C ILE A 147 -18.38 17.88 -16.21
N PRO A 148 -19.63 17.37 -16.03
CA PRO A 148 -19.96 16.00 -16.41
C PRO A 148 -19.77 15.73 -17.91
N LEU A 149 -20.11 16.68 -18.79
CA LEU A 149 -19.88 16.54 -20.23
C LEU A 149 -18.39 16.51 -20.57
N LEU A 150 -17.58 17.37 -19.91
CA LEU A 150 -16.13 17.37 -20.05
C LEU A 150 -15.54 16.05 -19.55
N LEU A 151 -16.05 15.48 -18.46
CA LEU A 151 -15.60 14.18 -17.95
C LEU A 151 -15.93 13.04 -18.93
N VAL A 152 -17.11 13.07 -19.56
CA VAL A 152 -17.49 12.09 -20.59
C VAL A 152 -16.58 12.21 -21.81
N ASP A 153 -16.23 13.42 -22.21
CA ASP A 153 -15.40 13.64 -23.40
C ASP A 153 -13.91 13.43 -23.14
N LEU A 154 -13.39 13.81 -21.98
CA LEU A 154 -12.09 13.38 -21.48
C LEU A 154 -12.02 11.86 -21.40
N GLY A 155 -13.11 11.20 -20.99
CA GLY A 155 -13.24 9.74 -21.04
C GLY A 155 -13.19 9.21 -22.48
N ALA A 156 -13.86 9.86 -23.42
CA ALA A 156 -13.88 9.45 -24.82
C ALA A 156 -12.54 9.69 -25.55
N ILE A 157 -11.83 10.79 -25.23
CA ILE A 157 -10.47 11.09 -25.71
C ILE A 157 -9.47 10.11 -25.09
N ALA A 158 -9.60 9.81 -23.78
CA ALA A 158 -8.75 8.84 -23.10
C ALA A 158 -8.96 7.40 -23.60
N LEU A 159 -10.11 7.11 -24.22
CA LEU A 159 -10.41 5.81 -24.84
C LEU A 159 -10.05 5.76 -26.34
N ASP A 160 -9.56 6.86 -26.91
CA ASP A 160 -9.13 6.89 -28.30
C ASP A 160 -7.83 6.06 -28.47
N PRO A 161 -7.76 5.12 -29.43
CA PRO A 161 -6.55 4.34 -29.70
C PRO A 161 -5.29 5.20 -29.90
N ALA A 162 -5.43 6.40 -30.48
CA ALA A 162 -4.31 7.31 -30.71
C ALA A 162 -3.72 7.88 -29.41
N VAL A 163 -4.51 8.00 -28.34
CA VAL A 163 -4.06 8.42 -27.00
C VAL A 163 -3.68 7.21 -26.14
N LEU A 164 -4.41 6.10 -26.28
CA LEU A 164 -4.18 4.88 -25.51
C LEU A 164 -2.82 4.25 -25.79
N VAL A 165 -2.33 4.30 -27.04
CA VAL A 165 -1.03 3.71 -27.39
C VAL A 165 0.13 4.47 -26.72
N PRO A 166 0.26 5.80 -26.84
CA PRO A 166 1.23 6.59 -26.07
C PRO A 166 1.07 6.39 -24.55
N LEU A 167 -0.16 6.37 -24.04
CA LEU A 167 -0.43 6.17 -22.61
C LEU A 167 0.04 4.78 -22.14
N PHE A 168 -0.18 3.75 -22.95
CA PHE A 168 0.29 2.40 -22.70
C PHE A 168 1.82 2.34 -22.70
N ILE A 169 2.48 2.99 -23.67
CA ILE A 169 3.95 3.05 -23.74
C ILE A 169 4.51 3.76 -22.49
N LEU A 170 3.93 4.90 -22.10
CA LEU A 170 4.32 5.62 -20.88
C LEU A 170 4.14 4.75 -19.62
N ALA A 171 2.99 4.08 -19.48
CA ALA A 171 2.72 3.20 -18.34
C ALA A 171 3.68 2.00 -18.31
N LEU A 172 3.94 1.38 -19.46
CA LEU A 172 4.89 0.28 -19.60
C LEU A 172 6.29 0.73 -19.23
N ALA A 173 6.75 1.87 -19.76
CA ALA A 173 8.06 2.44 -19.44
C ALA A 173 8.19 2.74 -17.94
N PHE A 174 7.17 3.34 -17.33
CA PHE A 174 7.14 3.62 -15.90
C PHE A 174 7.24 2.34 -15.05
N VAL A 175 6.46 1.32 -15.38
CA VAL A 175 6.51 0.01 -14.70
C VAL A 175 7.88 -0.65 -14.88
N LEU A 176 8.46 -0.59 -16.09
CA LEU A 176 9.79 -1.14 -16.35
C LEU A 176 10.89 -0.42 -15.58
N VAL A 177 10.86 0.92 -15.49
CA VAL A 177 11.82 1.70 -14.68
C VAL A 177 11.73 1.28 -13.22
N ILE A 178 10.51 1.18 -12.66
CA ILE A 178 10.31 0.72 -11.29
C ILE A 178 10.80 -0.73 -11.13
N ALA A 179 10.48 -1.62 -12.05
CA ALA A 179 10.87 -3.03 -11.97
C ALA A 179 12.40 -3.21 -12.03
N VAL A 180 13.08 -2.49 -12.92
CA VAL A 180 14.54 -2.51 -13.05
C VAL A 180 15.22 -2.01 -11.77
N ALA A 181 14.60 -1.09 -11.03
CA ALA A 181 15.11 -0.66 -9.73
C ALA A 181 14.77 -1.63 -8.60
N ALA A 182 13.50 -2.03 -8.51
CA ALA A 182 12.95 -2.78 -7.39
C ALA A 182 13.42 -4.23 -7.37
N ILE A 183 13.52 -4.91 -8.52
CA ILE A 183 13.91 -6.32 -8.58
C ILE A 183 15.34 -6.55 -8.04
N PRO A 184 16.39 -5.89 -8.55
CA PRO A 184 17.75 -6.13 -8.06
C PRO A 184 17.93 -5.68 -6.61
N THR A 185 17.28 -4.59 -6.20
CA THR A 185 17.36 -4.13 -4.80
C THR A 185 16.59 -5.02 -3.83
N ALA A 186 15.45 -5.59 -4.25
CA ALA A 186 14.73 -6.60 -3.49
C ALA A 186 15.55 -7.88 -3.37
N LEU A 187 16.20 -8.34 -4.46
CA LEU A 187 17.09 -9.50 -4.43
C LEU A 187 18.27 -9.28 -3.48
N PHE A 188 18.95 -8.13 -3.58
CA PHE A 188 20.04 -7.79 -2.68
C PHE A 188 19.57 -7.72 -1.22
N SER A 189 18.43 -7.08 -0.97
CA SER A 189 17.84 -7.00 0.37
C SER A 189 17.49 -8.39 0.91
N ALA A 190 16.92 -9.27 0.08
CA ALA A 190 16.60 -10.64 0.47
C ALA A 190 17.86 -11.43 0.89
N LEU A 191 18.97 -11.28 0.17
CA LEU A 191 20.25 -11.90 0.54
C LEU A 191 20.77 -11.38 1.89
N VAL A 192 20.71 -10.06 2.12
CA VAL A 192 21.14 -9.45 3.38
C VAL A 192 20.27 -9.94 4.55
N LEU A 193 18.95 -9.95 4.37
CA LEU A 193 18.01 -10.44 5.38
C LEU A 193 18.20 -11.94 5.67
N LEU A 194 18.39 -12.76 4.64
CA LEU A 194 18.64 -14.18 4.80
C LEU A 194 19.92 -14.42 5.62
N ARG A 195 21.01 -13.72 5.28
CA ARG A 195 22.26 -13.80 6.04
C ARG A 195 22.07 -13.40 7.50
N ALA A 196 21.42 -12.26 7.74
CA ALA A 196 21.16 -11.76 9.09
C ALA A 196 20.28 -12.74 9.91
N TYR A 197 19.29 -13.35 9.25
CA TYR A 197 18.42 -14.36 9.87
C TYR A 197 19.23 -15.60 10.26
N LEU A 198 20.05 -16.14 9.35
CA LEU A 198 20.87 -17.33 9.61
C LEU A 198 21.88 -17.11 10.74
N VAL A 199 22.54 -15.94 10.79
CA VAL A 199 23.47 -15.60 11.88
C VAL A 199 22.74 -15.60 13.22
N ARG A 200 21.61 -14.90 13.31
CA ARG A 200 20.84 -14.84 14.55
C ARG A 200 20.22 -16.17 14.95
N LEU A 201 19.78 -16.98 13.98
CA LEU A 201 19.28 -18.31 14.24
C LEU A 201 20.37 -19.19 14.85
N ARG A 202 21.58 -19.15 14.28
CA ARG A 202 22.74 -19.87 14.81
C ARG A 202 23.06 -19.44 16.24
N ASP A 203 23.05 -18.14 16.52
CA ASP A 203 23.32 -17.61 17.87
C ASP A 203 22.25 -18.08 18.87
N ARG A 204 20.96 -18.08 18.48
CA ARG A 204 19.87 -18.62 19.31
C ARG A 204 19.99 -20.11 19.58
N VAL A 205 20.37 -20.90 18.57
CA VAL A 205 20.55 -22.35 18.72
C VAL A 205 21.74 -22.65 19.62
N ARG A 206 22.85 -21.92 19.46
CA ARG A 206 24.03 -22.06 20.30
C ARG A 206 23.72 -21.77 21.77
N ALA A 207 23.05 -20.66 22.07
CA ALA A 207 22.67 -20.31 23.44
C ALA A 207 21.82 -21.40 24.11
N ARG A 208 20.85 -21.98 23.39
CA ARG A 208 20.01 -23.07 23.93
C ARG A 208 20.78 -24.35 24.23
N ASN A 209 21.81 -24.64 23.44
CA ASN A 209 22.64 -25.82 23.66
C ASN A 209 23.56 -25.64 24.87
N GLU A 210 24.02 -24.42 25.13
CA GLU A 210 24.84 -24.07 26.30
C GLU A 210 24.01 -24.09 27.61
N ASP A 211 22.71 -23.77 27.55
CA ASP A 211 21.78 -23.82 28.70
C ASP A 211 21.26 -25.23 29.04
N SER A 212 21.57 -26.25 28.24
CA SER A 212 21.14 -27.63 28.50
C SER A 212 22.18 -28.36 29.37
N PRO A 213 21.81 -28.96 30.52
CA PRO A 213 22.78 -29.65 31.38
C PRO A 213 23.46 -30.82 30.62
N PRO A 214 24.76 -31.08 30.88
CA PRO A 214 25.49 -32.11 30.16
C PRO A 214 24.82 -33.48 30.37
N ALA A 215 24.60 -34.20 29.27
CA ALA A 215 23.98 -35.53 29.24
C ALA A 215 24.75 -36.60 30.03
N SER A 216 25.91 -36.27 30.63
CA SER A 216 26.72 -37.15 31.46
C SER A 216 26.31 -37.18 32.95
N ALA A 217 25.19 -36.57 33.32
CA ALA A 217 24.68 -36.53 34.70
C ALA A 217 23.34 -37.28 34.89
N ALA A 218 23.03 -38.24 34.00
CA ALA A 218 21.88 -39.15 34.12
C ALA A 218 22.37 -40.60 34.20
#